data_AF-G3NXH5-F1
#
_entry.id   AF-G3NXH5-F1
#
_cell.length_a   1.000
_cell.length_b   1.000
_cell.length_c   1.000
_cell.angle_alpha   90.00
_cell.angle_beta   90.00
_cell.angle_gamma   90.00
#
_symmetry.space_group_name_H-M   'P 1'
#
loop_
_entity.id
_entity.type
_entity.pdbx_description
1 polymer ?
#
loop_
_entity_poly.entity_id
_entity_poly.type
_entity_poly.pdbx_seq_one_letter_code
_entity_poly.pdbx_strand_id
1 'polypeptide(L)'
;MHLYAVCVDCLEGVHKIVCIKCKSRWDGSWHQLGTMYTYDILAASPCCQARLNCKHCGKPVVDVRVGMQYFSEYSNVQQCPHCGNLDYHFVKPFSSYKVLEAY
;
A
#
# COMPACT_ATOMS: atom_id res chain seq x y z
N MET A 1 7.65 0.48 12.63
CA MET A 1 7.95 1.03 11.28
C MET A 1 8.04 -0.15 10.33
N HIS A 2 7.23 -0.20 9.28
CA HIS A 2 7.32 -1.24 8.25
C HIS A 2 8.17 -0.69 7.10
N LEU A 3 9.27 -1.39 6.78
CA LEU A 3 10.13 -1.03 5.66
C LEU A 3 9.87 -2.00 4.51
N TYR A 4 9.58 -1.47 3.33
CA TYR A 4 9.43 -2.24 2.10
C TYR A 4 10.54 -1.82 1.15
N ALA A 5 11.40 -2.77 0.76
CA ALA A 5 12.41 -2.54 -0.27
C ALA A 5 11.79 -2.78 -1.65
N VAL A 6 11.88 -1.79 -2.53
CA VAL A 6 11.43 -1.85 -3.93
C VAL A 6 12.61 -1.45 -4.80
N CYS A 7 12.88 -2.15 -5.91
CA CYS A 7 13.96 -1.73 -6.80
C CYS A 7 13.61 -0.43 -7.54
N VAL A 8 14.63 0.29 -7.99
CA VAL A 8 14.47 1.57 -8.71
C VAL A 8 13.61 1.39 -9.97
N ASP A 9 13.77 0.30 -10.72
CA ASP A 9 12.96 0.02 -11.92
C ASP A 9 11.46 -0.18 -11.61
N CYS A 10 11.14 -0.79 -10.47
CA CYS A 10 9.76 -0.92 -9.99
C CYS A 10 9.18 0.44 -9.57
N LEU A 11 10.03 1.33 -9.08
CA LEU A 11 9.68 2.68 -8.64
C LEU A 11 9.40 3.60 -9.82
N GLU A 12 10.26 3.55 -10.84
CA GLU A 12 10.16 4.33 -12.07
C GLU A 12 9.09 3.81 -13.04
N GLY A 13 8.38 2.74 -12.66
CA GLY A 13 7.28 2.17 -13.46
C GLY A 13 7.75 1.43 -14.72
N VAL A 14 9.04 1.08 -14.79
CA VAL A 14 9.65 0.29 -15.89
C VAL A 14 9.00 -1.09 -15.96
N HIS A 15 8.87 -1.74 -14.81
CA HIS A 15 8.14 -3.01 -14.72
C HIS A 15 6.63 -2.78 -14.76
N LYS A 16 5.92 -3.61 -15.54
CA LYS A 16 4.45 -3.61 -15.56
C LYS A 16 3.90 -4.30 -14.31
N ILE A 17 3.80 -3.55 -13.21
CA ILE A 17 3.27 -4.05 -11.95
C ILE A 17 1.79 -3.68 -11.85
N VAL A 18 0.95 -4.63 -11.42
CA VAL A 18 -0.48 -4.39 -11.19
C VAL A 18 -0.93 -4.85 -9.82
N CYS A 19 -1.89 -4.14 -9.23
CA CYS A 19 -2.58 -4.61 -8.04
C CYS A 19 -3.36 -5.89 -8.36
N ILE A 20 -3.22 -6.95 -7.55
CA ILE A 20 -3.97 -8.19 -7.79
C ILE A 20 -5.48 -7.97 -7.65
N LYS A 21 -5.90 -7.03 -6.80
CA LYS A 21 -7.31 -6.76 -6.46
C LYS A 21 -8.02 -5.90 -7.50
N CYS A 22 -7.55 -4.69 -7.79
CA CYS A 22 -8.22 -3.78 -8.73
C CYS A 22 -7.60 -3.75 -10.14
N LYS A 23 -6.48 -4.45 -10.37
CA LYS A 23 -5.73 -4.43 -11.64
C LYS A 23 -5.17 -3.06 -12.04
N SER A 24 -5.26 -2.05 -11.18
CA SER A 24 -4.61 -0.77 -11.43
C SER A 24 -3.10 -0.96 -11.57
N ARG A 25 -2.51 -0.27 -12.54
CA ARG A 25 -1.06 -0.23 -12.72
C ARG A 25 -0.43 0.48 -11.52
N TRP A 26 0.69 -0.06 -11.07
CA TRP A 26 1.64 0.66 -10.24
C TRP A 26 2.61 1.37 -11.17
N ASP A 27 2.63 2.69 -11.09
CA ASP A 27 3.35 3.61 -11.96
C ASP A 27 4.27 4.56 -11.19
N GLY A 28 4.38 4.39 -9.87
CA GLY A 28 5.14 5.30 -9.02
C GLY A 28 4.55 6.71 -8.92
N SER A 29 3.31 7.00 -9.34
CA SER A 29 2.79 8.36 -9.19
C SER A 29 2.29 8.69 -7.77
N TRP A 30 1.93 7.66 -7.00
CA TRP A 30 1.29 7.79 -5.68
C TRP A 30 2.23 7.53 -4.51
N HIS A 31 3.51 7.91 -4.64
CA HIS A 31 4.47 7.75 -3.55
C HIS A 31 5.27 9.01 -3.27
N GLN A 32 5.63 9.18 -2.00
CA GLN A 32 6.60 10.17 -1.57
C GLN A 32 7.91 9.46 -1.25
N LEU A 33 9.00 9.88 -1.90
CA LEU A 33 10.36 9.43 -1.62
C LEU A 33 10.96 10.32 -0.54
N GLY A 34 11.31 9.71 0.58
CA GLY A 34 12.14 10.34 1.60
C GLY A 34 13.43 9.54 1.78
N THR A 35 14.56 10.25 1.84
CA THR A 35 15.85 9.64 2.20
C THR A 35 16.03 9.67 3.70
N MET A 36 16.25 8.51 4.34
CA MET A 36 16.72 8.47 5.74
C MET A 36 17.93 7.53 5.81
N TYR A 37 19.14 8.11 5.77
CA TYR A 37 20.39 7.36 5.57
C TYR A 37 20.34 6.49 4.30
N THR A 38 21.08 5.38 4.25
CA THR A 38 21.22 4.45 3.11
C THR A 38 19.93 3.73 2.67
N TYR A 39 18.74 4.21 3.05
CA TYR A 39 17.44 3.60 2.76
C TYR A 39 16.41 4.60 2.24
N ASP A 40 15.69 4.20 1.20
CA ASP A 40 14.51 4.89 0.71
C ASP A 40 13.27 4.50 1.53
N ILE A 41 12.56 5.48 2.08
CA ILE A 41 11.28 5.29 2.76
C ILE A 41 10.16 5.61 1.79
N LEU A 42 9.31 4.62 1.55
CA LEU A 42 8.16 4.73 0.65
C LEU A 42 6.88 4.98 1.45
N ALA A 43 6.25 6.12 1.21
CA ALA A 43 4.88 6.40 1.62
C ALA A 43 3.98 6.27 0.38
N ALA A 44 2.97 5.40 0.39
CA ALA A 44 2.12 5.18 -0.78
C ALA A 44 0.62 5.22 -0.43
N SER A 45 -0.17 5.81 -1.33
CA SER A 45 -1.63 5.78 -1.22
C SER A 45 -2.21 4.44 -1.71
N PRO A 46 -3.30 3.96 -1.07
CA PRO A 46 -4.00 2.76 -1.51
C PRO A 46 -4.69 2.99 -2.88
N CYS A 47 -4.51 2.06 -3.81
CA CYS A 47 -5.12 2.16 -5.14
C CYS A 47 -6.60 1.73 -5.22
N CYS A 48 -7.14 1.05 -4.20
CA CYS A 48 -8.53 0.60 -4.19
C CYS A 48 -9.05 0.26 -2.78
N GLN A 49 -10.37 0.15 -2.65
CA GLN A 49 -11.05 -0.20 -1.40
C GLN A 49 -10.53 -1.49 -0.76
N ALA A 50 -10.24 -2.51 -1.57
CA ALA A 50 -9.71 -3.79 -1.06
C ALA A 50 -8.38 -3.64 -0.27
N ARG A 51 -7.61 -2.58 -0.53
CA ARG A 51 -6.39 -2.26 0.24
C ARG A 51 -6.71 -1.72 1.63
N LEU A 52 -7.85 -1.07 1.78
CA LEU A 52 -8.36 -0.50 3.02
C LEU A 52 -9.29 -1.42 3.81
N ASN A 53 -9.41 -2.68 3.38
CA ASN A 53 -10.19 -3.66 4.10
C ASN A 53 -9.39 -4.28 5.25
N CYS A 54 -10.12 -4.56 6.33
CA CYS A 54 -9.64 -5.26 7.50
C CYS A 54 -9.07 -6.62 7.10
N LYS A 55 -7.90 -6.96 7.64
CA LYS A 55 -7.27 -8.27 7.43
C LYS A 55 -8.05 -9.43 8.05
N HIS A 56 -8.82 -9.15 9.10
CA HIS A 56 -9.56 -10.16 9.84
C HIS A 56 -10.96 -10.42 9.26
N CYS A 57 -11.80 -9.39 9.15
CA CYS A 57 -13.20 -9.56 8.71
C CYS A 57 -13.46 -9.18 7.25
N GLY A 58 -12.47 -8.65 6.52
CA GLY A 58 -12.59 -8.27 5.12
C GLY A 58 -13.44 -7.02 4.84
N LYS A 59 -14.06 -6.42 5.87
CA LYS A 59 -14.87 -5.19 5.75
C LYS A 59 -13.99 -3.94 5.66
N PRO A 60 -14.46 -2.86 5.01
CA PRO A 60 -13.69 -1.62 4.88
C PRO A 60 -13.41 -0.98 6.25
N VAL A 61 -12.15 -0.60 6.50
CA VAL A 61 -11.79 0.17 7.72
C VAL A 61 -11.90 1.66 7.45
N VAL A 62 -11.52 2.09 6.24
CA VAL A 62 -11.60 3.46 5.74
C VAL A 62 -12.14 3.42 4.31
N ASP A 63 -12.98 4.38 3.93
CA ASP A 63 -13.43 4.54 2.55
C ASP A 63 -12.29 5.10 1.69
N VAL A 64 -11.97 4.45 0.58
CA VAL A 64 -10.88 4.85 -0.33
C VAL A 64 -11.09 6.24 -0.95
N ARG A 65 -12.33 6.72 -1.06
CA ARG A 65 -12.65 8.06 -1.57
C ARG A 65 -12.34 9.16 -0.57
N VAL A 66 -12.43 8.85 0.71
CA VAL A 66 -12.07 9.77 1.80
C VAL A 66 -10.57 9.69 2.06
N GLY A 67 -10.04 8.45 2.13
CA GLY A 67 -8.65 8.20 2.46
C GLY A 67 -8.30 8.66 3.88
N MET A 68 -7.00 8.83 4.12
CA MET A 68 -6.41 9.41 5.33
C MET A 68 -5.75 10.74 4.97
N GLN A 69 -5.61 11.63 5.96
CA GLN A 69 -5.03 12.95 5.75
C GLN A 69 -3.52 12.88 5.52
N TYR A 70 -2.82 11.98 6.24
CA TYR A 70 -1.38 11.81 6.15
C TYR A 70 -1.01 10.39 5.71
N PHE A 71 -0.01 10.27 4.83
CA PHE A 71 0.45 8.96 4.37
C PHE A 71 0.94 8.05 5.50
N SER A 72 1.49 8.63 6.56
CA SER A 72 1.97 7.90 7.74
C SER A 72 0.85 7.13 8.45
N GLU A 73 -0.40 7.60 8.36
CA GLU A 73 -1.56 6.96 8.99
C GLU A 73 -1.86 5.59 8.39
N TYR A 74 -1.54 5.38 7.10
CA TYR A 74 -1.70 4.07 6.48
C TYR A 74 -0.75 3.02 7.08
N SER A 75 0.28 3.43 7.81
CA SER A 75 1.25 2.53 8.46
C SER A 75 1.00 2.33 9.95
N ASN A 76 -0.07 2.94 10.51
CA ASN A 76 -0.40 2.83 11.92
C ASN A 76 -1.20 1.56 12.23
N VAL A 77 -1.15 1.15 13.50
CA VAL A 77 -2.11 0.18 14.05
C VAL A 77 -3.45 0.89 14.13
N GLN A 78 -4.49 0.26 13.60
CA GLN A 78 -5.84 0.80 13.58
C GLN A 78 -6.79 -0.27 14.11
N GLN A 79 -7.81 0.15 14.86
CA GLN A 79 -8.88 -0.76 15.27
C GLN A 79 -9.94 -0.84 14.16
N CYS A 80 -10.32 -2.05 13.76
CA CYS A 80 -11.40 -2.22 12.80
C CYS A 80 -12.75 -1.79 13.41
N PRO A 81 -13.52 -0.89 12.77
CA PRO A 81 -14.83 -0.45 13.29
C PRO A 81 -15.90 -1.54 13.26
N HIS A 82 -15.65 -2.67 12.59
CA HIS A 82 -16.64 -3.74 12.42
C HIS A 82 -16.40 -4.98 13.28
N CYS A 83 -15.15 -5.32 13.59
CA CYS A 83 -14.81 -6.50 14.40
C CYS A 83 -13.92 -6.20 15.59
N GLY A 84 -13.49 -4.96 15.79
CA GLY A 84 -12.67 -4.55 16.92
C GLY A 84 -11.20 -5.00 16.87
N ASN A 85 -10.78 -5.76 15.85
CA ASN A 85 -9.41 -6.24 15.72
C ASN A 85 -8.42 -5.07 15.54
N LEU A 86 -7.37 -5.02 16.34
CA LEU A 86 -6.26 -4.06 16.25
C LEU A 86 -5.13 -4.66 15.42
N ASP A 87 -4.83 -4.08 14.26
CA ASP A 87 -3.76 -4.56 13.38
C ASP A 87 -3.32 -3.46 12.39
N TYR A 88 -2.20 -3.68 11.72
CA TYR A 88 -1.71 -2.90 10.59
C TYR A 88 -2.52 -3.24 9.33
N HIS A 89 -3.77 -2.81 9.27
CA HIS A 89 -4.70 -3.25 8.23
C HIS A 89 -4.24 -2.91 6.80
N PHE A 90 -3.59 -1.77 6.59
CA PHE A 90 -3.26 -1.26 5.25
C PHE A 90 -1.86 -1.67 4.75
N VAL A 91 -1.05 -2.23 5.65
CA VAL A 91 0.27 -2.81 5.36
C VAL A 91 0.04 -4.21 4.74
N LYS A 92 0.16 -4.33 3.41
CA LYS A 92 -0.04 -5.58 2.67
C LYS A 92 1.29 -6.13 2.13
N PRO A 93 1.48 -7.46 2.09
CA PRO A 93 2.70 -8.07 1.57
C PRO A 93 2.88 -7.82 0.06
N PHE A 94 4.11 -7.93 -0.44
CA PHE A 94 4.40 -7.80 -1.89
C PHE A 94 3.60 -8.77 -2.76
N SER A 95 3.24 -9.94 -2.24
CA SER A 95 2.37 -10.91 -2.91
C SER A 95 0.96 -10.38 -3.21
N SER A 96 0.61 -9.16 -2.77
CA SER A 96 -0.61 -8.45 -3.14
C SER A 96 -0.51 -7.68 -4.48
N TYR A 97 0.67 -7.67 -5.09
CA TYR A 97 0.95 -7.14 -6.41
C TYR A 97 1.48 -8.26 -7.33
N LYS A 98 1.30 -8.09 -8.64
CA LYS A 98 1.80 -9.01 -9.66
C LYS A 98 2.61 -8.23 -10.69
N VAL A 99 3.81 -8.71 -10.99
CA VAL A 99 4.58 -8.27 -12.16
C VAL A 99 4.03 -9.02 -13.38
N LEU A 100 3.60 -8.29 -14.41
CA LEU A 100 3.04 -8.87 -15.63
C LEU A 100 4.14 -9.25 -16.62
N GLU A 101 5.14 -8.38 -16.81
CA GLU A 101 6.33 -8.62 -17.63
C GLU A 101 7.49 -7.83 -17.01
N ALA A 102 8.62 -8.49 -16.77
CA ALA A 102 9.91 -7.82 -16.65
C ALA A 102 10.44 -7.71 -18.08
N TYR A 103 10.65 -6.48 -18.56
CA TYR A 103 11.42 -6.27 -19.78
C TYR A 103 12.89 -6.53 -19.49
#